data_AF-A0A7Y2XJ97-F1
#
_entry.id   AF-A0A7Y2XJ97-F1
#
_cell.length_a   1.000
_cell.length_b   1.000
_cell.length_c   1.000
_cell.angle_alpha   90.00
_cell.angle_beta   90.00
_cell.angle_gamma   90.00
#
_symmetry.space_group_name_H-M   'P 1'
#
loop_
_entity.id
_entity.type
_entity.pdbx_description
1 polymer ?
#
loop_
_entity_poly.entity_id
_entity_poly.type
_entity_poly.pdbx_seq_one_letter_code
_entity_poly.pdbx_strand_id
1 'polypeptide(L)' 'MLIGILQSGHFAQRDGAPLRDYSTLYAEMLSGYGFTFKTWSVVDMEFPDSVNDADGWLISGSKHGTYDDLPFI' A
#
# COMPACT_ATOMS: atom_id res chain seq x y z
N MET A 1 14.26 -8.70 -5.91
CA MET A 1 14.18 -7.61 -4.92
C MET A 1 12.71 -7.42 -4.57
N LEU A 2 12.39 -7.55 -3.29
CA LEU A 2 11.04 -7.37 -2.75
C LEU A 2 10.81 -5.91 -2.39
N ILE A 3 9.77 -5.31 -2.97
CA ILE A 3 9.28 -4.00 -2.60
C ILE A 3 8.04 -4.17 -1.72
N GLY A 4 8.12 -3.64 -0.50
CA GLY A 4 7.00 -3.60 0.42
C GLY A 4 6.12 -2.39 0.18
N ILE A 5 4.81 -2.60 0.16
CA ILE A 5 3.81 -1.55 0.01
C ILE A 5 3.09 -1.41 1.36
N LEU A 6 3.21 -0.25 1.99
CA LEU A 6 2.44 0.12 3.16
C LEU A 6 1.17 0.84 2.70
N GLN A 7 0.03 0.16 2.79
CA GLN A 7 -1.27 0.69 2.40
C GLN A 7 -1.86 1.51 3.55
N SER A 8 -1.79 2.84 3.43
CA SER A 8 -2.29 3.81 4.40
C SER A 8 -3.74 4.23 4.17
N GLY A 9 -4.41 3.68 3.16
CA GLY A 9 -5.81 3.98 2.87
C GLY A 9 -6.42 2.98 1.91
N HIS A 10 -7.75 2.86 1.93
CA HIS A 10 -8.50 2.05 0.98
C HIS A 10 -8.84 2.87 -0.26
N PHE A 11 -8.78 2.24 -1.44
CA PHE A 11 -9.33 2.86 -2.64
C PHE A 11 -10.81 3.17 -2.44
N ALA A 12 -11.24 4.33 -2.89
CA ALA A 12 -12.66 4.66 -2.91
C ALA A 12 -13.40 3.65 -3.80
N GLN A 13 -14.20 2.78 -3.18
CA GLN A 13 -15.10 1.93 -3.93
C GLN A 13 -16.14 2.82 -4.62
N ARG A 14 -16.24 2.70 -5.94
CA ARG A 14 -17.36 3.24 -6.72
C ARG A 14 -18.11 2.08 -7.33
N ASP A 15 -19.43 2.19 -7.33
CA ASP A 15 -20.28 1.19 -7.97
C ASP A 15 -19.85 0.97 -9.43
N GLY A 16 -19.58 -0.29 -9.78
CA GLY A 16 -19.17 -0.70 -11.12
C GLY A 16 -17.70 -0.49 -11.47
N ALA A 17 -16.86 0.05 -10.58
CA ALA A 17 -15.42 0.13 -10.80
C ALA A 17 -14.73 -1.18 -10.34
N PRO A 18 -13.74 -1.70 -11.09
CA PRO A 18 -12.94 -2.82 -10.62
C PRO A 18 -12.25 -2.46 -9.31
N LEU A 19 -12.18 -3.43 -8.39
CA LEU A 19 -11.43 -3.29 -7.15
C LEU A 19 -9.98 -3.03 -7.52
N ARG A 20 -9.51 -1.79 -7.36
CA ARG A 20 -8.10 -1.47 -7.55
C ARG A 20 -7.37 -1.87 -6.30
N ASP A 21 -6.33 -2.68 -6.46
CA ASP A 21 -5.40 -3.07 -5.41
C ASP A 21 -4.11 -2.25 -5.59
N TYR A 22 -3.55 -1.73 -4.51
CA TYR A 22 -2.28 -1.00 -4.53
C TYR A 22 -1.15 -1.90 -5.03
N SER A 23 -1.23 -3.18 -4.73
CA SER A 23 -0.33 -4.21 -5.25
C SER A 23 -0.30 -4.19 -6.78
N THR A 24 -1.46 -4.13 -7.43
CA THR A 24 -1.57 -4.09 -8.90
C THR A 24 -1.12 -2.74 -9.46
N LEU A 25 -1.57 -1.63 -8.86
CA LEU A 25 -1.22 -0.29 -9.34
C LEU A 25 0.30 -0.06 -9.35
N TYR A 26 0.98 -0.37 -8.24
CA TYR A 26 2.42 -0.16 -8.14
C TYR A 26 3.20 -1.18 -8.97
N ALA A 27 2.72 -2.44 -9.05
CA ALA A 27 3.34 -3.44 -9.92
C ALA A 27 3.28 -3.04 -11.40
N GLU A 28 2.18 -2.46 -11.87
CA GLU A 28 2.06 -1.94 -13.23
C GLU A 28 3.01 -0.76 -13.48
N MET A 29 3.02 0.23 -12.57
CA MET A 29 3.89 1.41 -12.68
C MET A 29 5.38 1.07 -12.70
N LEU A 30 5.78 0.02 -11.97
CA LEU A 30 7.16 -0.44 -11.84
C LEU A 30 7.43 -1.75 -12.61
N SER A 31 6.57 -2.05 -13.57
CA SER A 31 6.75 -3.22 -14.43
C SER A 31 8.04 -3.10 -15.27
N GLY A 32 8.64 -4.25 -15.61
CA GLY A 32 9.87 -4.30 -16.42
C GLY A 32 11.19 -4.26 -15.64
N TYR A 33 11.17 -3.99 -14.33
CA TYR A 33 12.38 -3.96 -13.48
C TYR A 33 12.66 -5.26 -12.72
N GLY A 34 11.81 -6.28 -12.86
CA GLY A 34 12.00 -7.58 -12.19
C GLY A 34 11.76 -7.55 -10.67
N PHE A 35 10.97 -6.58 -10.18
CA PHE A 35 10.59 -6.50 -8.78
C PHE A 35 9.43 -7.42 -8.43
N THR A 36 9.41 -7.87 -7.18
CA THR A 36 8.27 -8.55 -6.56
C THR A 36 7.66 -7.62 -5.51
N PHE A 37 6.36 -7.75 -5.26
CA PHE A 37 5.63 -6.84 -4.36
C PHE A 37 4.92 -7.62 -3.26
N LYS A 38 4.90 -7.05 -2.05
CA LYS A 38 4.07 -7.51 -0.93
C LYS A 38 3.42 -6.30 -0.28
N THR A 39 2.11 -6.40 -0.01
CA THR A 39 1.33 -5.31 0.57
C THR A 39 0.99 -5.62 2.01
N TRP A 40 1.08 -4.61 2.85
CA TRP A 40 0.68 -4.61 4.25
C TRP A 40 -0.38 -3.52 4.45
N SER A 41 -1.57 -3.90 4.92
CA SER A 41 -2.66 -2.96 5.19
C SER A 41 -2.45 -2.28 6.54
N VAL A 42 -1.55 -1.30 6.57
CA VAL A 42 -1.26 -0.56 7.82
C VAL A 42 -2.48 0.22 8.29
N VAL A 43 -3.37 0.65 7.39
CA VAL A 43 -4.67 1.24 7.74
C VAL A 43 -5.57 0.28 8.53
N ASP A 44 -5.39 -1.03 8.35
CA ASP A 44 -6.10 -2.09 9.08
C ASP A 44 -5.23 -2.71 10.20
N MET A 45 -4.15 -2.02 10.61
CA MET A 45 -3.20 -2.45 11.64
C MET A 45 -2.37 -3.70 11.29
N GLU A 46 -2.24 -4.02 10.00
CA GLU A 46 -1.37 -5.10 9.53
C GLU A 46 0.00 -4.55 9.13
N PHE A 47 1.02 -4.85 9.93
CA PHE A 47 2.37 -4.36 9.74
C PHE A 47 3.35 -5.49 9.37
N PRO A 48 4.48 -5.16 8.71
CA PRO A 48 5.62 -6.06 8.68
C PRO A 48 6.16 -6.29 10.09
N ASP A 49 6.72 -7.47 10.34
CA ASP A 49 7.36 -7.79 11.63
C ASP A 49 8.70 -7.03 11.77
N SER A 50 9.31 -6.66 10.63
CA SER A 50 10.58 -5.95 10.58
C SER A 50 10.70 -5.05 9.36
N VAL A 51 11.46 -3.96 9.48
CA VAL A 51 11.82 -3.09 8.34
C VAL A 51 12.65 -3.81 7.28
N ASN A 52 13.23 -4.97 7.62
CA ASN A 52 14.02 -5.81 6.72
C ASN A 52 13.18 -6.87 5.99
N ASP A 53 11.85 -6.91 6.20
CA ASP A 53 10.96 -7.83 5.50
C ASP A 53 10.80 -7.50 4.01
N ALA A 54 11.30 -6.34 3.56
CA ALA A 54 11.42 -5.95 2.17
C ALA A 54 12.75 -5.21 1.92
N ASP A 55 13.20 -5.22 0.67
CA ASP A 55 14.43 -4.56 0.23
C ASP A 55 14.24 -3.06 -0.06
N GLY A 56 12.99 -2.63 -0.19
CA GLY A 56 12.58 -1.24 -0.44
C GLY A 56 11.12 -1.03 -0.12
N TRP A 57 10.72 0.22 0.12
CA TRP A 57 9.39 0.55 0.64
C TRP A 57 8.68 1.60 -0.21
N LEU A 58 7.39 1.37 -0.46
CA LEU A 58 6.44 2.32 -1.02
C LEU A 58 5.35 2.56 0.02
N ILE A 59 5.01 3.82 0.26
CA ILE A 59 3.93 4.20 1.18
C ILE A 59 2.82 4.79 0.32
N SER A 60 1.60 4.24 0.43
CA SER A 60 0.47 4.74 -0.34
C SER A 60 -0.01 6.08 0.20
N GLY A 61 -0.69 6.85 -0.64
CA GLY A 61 -1.47 7.98 -0.15
C GLY A 61 -2.60 7.51 0.75
N SER A 62 -2.97 8.35 1.73
CA SER A 62 -4.18 8.20 2.53
C SER A 62 -5.23 9.22 2.08
N LYS A 63 -6.51 8.85 2.16
CA LYS A 63 -7.61 9.82 2.02
C LYS A 63 -7.79 10.65 3.30
N HIS A 64 -7.23 10.18 4.41
CA HIS A 64 -7.39 10.79 5.72
C HIS A 64 -6.39 11.93 5.90
N GLY A 65 -6.86 13.00 6.51
CA GLY A 65 -6.04 14.17 6.85
C GLY A 65 -5.37 14.00 8.21
N THR A 66 -4.34 14.82 8.46
CA THR A 66 -3.62 14.88 9.75
C THR A 66 -4.51 15.16 10.97
N TYR A 67 -5.71 15.73 10.74
CA TYR A 67 -6.64 16.10 11.79
C TYR A 67 -7.80 15.11 11.98
N ASP A 68 -7.82 14.02 11.21
CA ASP A 68 -8.79 12.95 11.41
C ASP A 68 -8.44 12.18 12.68
N ASP A 69 -9.46 11.71 13.40
CA ASP A 69 -9.30 10.96 14.66
C ASP A 69 -8.89 9.50 14.38
N LEU A 70 -7.66 9.35 13.85
CA LEU A 70 -7.05 8.07 13.52
C LEU A 70 -5.71 7.90 14.24
N PRO A 71 -5.33 6.66 14.61
CA PRO A 71 -4.06 6.40 15.32
C PRO A 71 -2.81 6.86 14.57
N PHE A 72 -2.84 6.85 13.23
CA PHE A 72 -1.81 7.35 12.33
C PHE A 72 -2.37 7.51 10.92
N ILE A 73 -1.66 8.25 10.06
CA ILE A 73 -1.92 8.43 8.62
C ILE A 73 -0.83 7.79 7.77
#